data_AF-A0AAW9CSM8-F1
#
_entry.id   AF-A0AAW9CSM8-F1
#
_cell.length_a   1.000
_cell.length_b   1.000
_cell.length_c   1.000
_cell.angle_alpha   90.00
_cell.angle_beta   90.00
_cell.angle_gamma   90.00
#
_symmetry.space_group_name_H-M   'P 1'
#
loop_
_entity.id
_entity.type
_entity.pdbx_description
1 polymer ?
#
loop_
_entity_poly.entity_id
_entity_poly.type
_entity_poly.pdbx_seq_one_letter_code
_entity_poly.pdbx_strand_id
1 'polypeptide(L)'
;MKRLFLISIVAPLMFLVTGCDNVPAGYVGVKVQRYGDDRGVNVEVKGPGRYFNGPNVDMFIFPTFTQSYVWDKAGKSDESFTFQTIEGLSVNTDIGVSYAIPERTRRRCSRSTGAALTKSRASICARSCATH
;
A
#
# COMPACT_ATOMS: atom_id res chain seq x y z
N MET A 1 -40.83 -19.34 25.65
CA MET A 1 -40.72 -20.28 24.51
C MET A 1 -40.40 -19.57 23.19
N LYS A 2 -41.27 -18.71 22.63
CA LYS A 2 -41.04 -18.07 21.30
C LYS A 2 -39.78 -17.21 21.19
N ARG A 3 -39.39 -16.50 22.25
CA ARG A 3 -38.17 -15.66 22.28
C ARG A 3 -36.87 -16.48 22.30
N LEU A 4 -36.89 -17.69 22.86
CA LEU A 4 -35.73 -18.59 22.89
C LEU A 4 -35.42 -19.17 21.51
N PHE A 5 -36.45 -19.50 20.73
CA PHE A 5 -36.28 -19.93 19.33
C PHE A 5 -35.74 -18.81 18.42
N LEU A 6 -36.17 -17.56 18.63
CA LEU A 6 -35.64 -16.42 17.89
C LEU A 6 -34.14 -16.19 18.17
N ILE A 7 -33.71 -16.31 19.43
CA ILE A 7 -32.30 -16.15 19.79
C ILE A 7 -31.44 -17.27 19.19
N SER A 8 -31.95 -18.51 19.16
CA SER A 8 -31.24 -19.65 18.57
C SER A 8 -31.00 -19.54 17.06
N ILE A 9 -31.83 -18.79 16.34
CA ILE A 9 -31.70 -18.61 14.88
C ILE A 9 -30.88 -17.35 14.55
N VAL A 10 -31.02 -16.30 15.35
CA VAL A 10 -30.32 -15.02 15.12
C VAL A 10 -28.84 -15.09 15.50
N ALA A 11 -28.48 -15.84 16.54
CA ALA A 11 -27.09 -15.99 16.98
C ALA A 11 -26.13 -16.56 15.92
N PRO A 12 -26.44 -17.66 15.19
CA PRO A 12 -25.54 -18.19 14.16
C PRO A 12 -25.47 -17.28 12.92
N LEU A 13 -26.56 -16.55 12.60
CA LEU A 13 -26.57 -15.61 11.47
C LEU A 13 -25.66 -14.40 11.71
N MET A 14 -25.60 -13.90 12.96
CA MET A 14 -24.68 -12.84 13.38
C MET A 14 -23.20 -13.26 13.23
N PHE A 15 -22.90 -14.54 13.47
CA PHE A 15 -21.52 -15.04 13.42
C PHE A 15 -20.96 -15.09 11.98
N LEU A 16 -21.83 -15.28 10.98
CA LEU A 16 -21.46 -15.38 9.56
C LEU A 16 -21.02 -14.05 8.92
N VAL A 17 -21.31 -12.90 9.56
CA VAL A 17 -21.04 -11.57 8.98
C VAL A 17 -19.68 -10.99 9.43
N THR A 18 -18.92 -11.71 10.27
CA THR A 18 -17.73 -11.17 10.95
C THR A 18 -16.44 -11.07 10.10
N GLY A 19 -16.51 -11.27 8.78
CA GLY A 19 -15.33 -11.40 7.90
C GLY A 19 -15.20 -10.37 6.78
N CYS A 20 -15.74 -9.17 6.92
CA CYS A 20 -15.83 -8.20 5.82
C CYS A 20 -14.82 -7.05 5.95
N ASP A 21 -13.68 -7.15 5.26
CA ASP A 21 -12.66 -6.10 5.22
C ASP A 21 -12.83 -5.23 3.97
N ASN A 22 -12.67 -3.91 4.12
CA ASN A 22 -12.71 -2.97 3.02
C ASN A 22 -11.38 -2.23 2.89
N VAL A 23 -10.79 -2.31 1.69
CA VAL A 23 -9.62 -1.51 1.33
C VAL A 23 -10.09 -0.30 0.52
N PRO A 24 -9.96 0.92 1.05
CA PRO A 24 -10.35 2.13 0.36
C PRO A 24 -9.40 2.45 -0.81
N ALA A 25 -9.85 3.26 -1.75
CA ALA A 25 -9.02 3.73 -2.87
C ALA A 25 -7.82 4.55 -2.36
N GLY A 26 -6.66 4.40 -3.02
CA GLY A 26 -5.40 5.02 -2.56
C GLY A 26 -4.66 4.24 -1.48
N TYR A 27 -5.13 3.04 -1.16
CA TYR A 27 -4.46 2.11 -0.26
C TYR A 27 -4.31 0.74 -0.92
N VAL A 28 -3.32 -0.01 -0.46
CA VAL A 28 -3.05 -1.40 -0.84
C VAL A 28 -3.19 -2.26 0.39
N GLY A 29 -3.93 -3.36 0.26
CA GLY A 29 -4.04 -4.38 1.29
C GLY A 29 -2.95 -5.43 1.13
N VAL A 30 -2.31 -5.83 2.22
CA VAL A 30 -1.46 -7.03 2.28
C VAL A 30 -2.16 -8.04 3.16
N LYS A 31 -2.54 -9.15 2.53
CA LYS A 31 -3.21 -10.28 3.18
C LYS A 31 -2.15 -11.22 3.74
N VAL A 32 -2.21 -11.47 5.04
CA VAL A 32 -1.29 -12.38 5.76
C VAL A 32 -2.08 -13.47 6.46
N GLN A 33 -1.66 -14.73 6.29
CA GLN A 33 -2.27 -15.86 7.00
C GLN A 33 -1.66 -16.00 8.40
N ARG A 34 -2.53 -16.05 9.42
CA ARG A 34 -2.13 -16.17 10.84
C ARG A 34 -1.90 -17.61 11.30
N TYR A 35 -2.54 -18.58 10.65
CA TYR A 35 -2.53 -19.99 11.03
C TYR A 35 -2.09 -20.86 9.84
N GLY A 36 -1.36 -21.95 10.09
CA GLY A 36 -0.83 -22.87 9.08
C GLY A 36 0.67 -23.15 9.23
N ASP A 37 1.26 -23.89 8.30
CA ASP A 37 2.72 -24.10 8.19
C ASP A 37 3.40 -22.90 7.50
N ASP A 38 2.69 -22.24 6.57
CA ASP A 38 3.16 -21.08 5.81
C ASP A 38 2.87 -19.71 6.49
N ARG A 39 2.81 -19.67 7.83
CA ARG A 39 2.53 -18.43 8.57
C ARG A 39 3.54 -17.34 8.22
N GLY A 40 3.04 -16.17 7.81
CA GLY A 40 3.88 -15.02 7.47
C GLY A 40 4.66 -15.13 6.16
N VAL A 41 4.67 -16.28 5.48
CA VAL A 41 5.35 -16.47 4.19
C VAL A 41 4.40 -16.20 3.02
N ASN A 42 3.12 -16.54 3.16
CA ASN A 42 2.12 -16.24 2.16
C ASN A 42 1.59 -14.80 2.32
N VAL A 43 2.29 -13.86 1.68
CA VAL A 43 1.89 -12.46 1.58
C VAL A 43 1.25 -12.21 0.22
N GLU A 44 -0.06 -11.95 0.21
CA GLU A 44 -0.78 -11.61 -1.01
C GLU A 44 -1.10 -10.12 -1.03
N VAL A 45 -0.62 -9.41 -2.06
CA VAL A 45 -0.92 -7.99 -2.28
C VAL A 45 -2.25 -7.87 -3.01
N LYS A 46 -3.19 -7.15 -2.40
CA LYS A 46 -4.53 -6.89 -2.93
C LYS A 46 -4.71 -5.38 -3.15
N GLY A 47 -5.28 -5.04 -4.30
CA GLY A 47 -5.65 -3.66 -4.63
C GLY A 47 -6.86 -3.17 -3.82
N PRO A 48 -7.35 -1.96 -4.09
CA PRO A 48 -8.55 -1.43 -3.46
C PRO A 48 -9.78 -2.28 -3.82
N GLY A 49 -10.60 -2.59 -2.82
CA GLY A 49 -11.72 -3.51 -3.00
C GLY A 49 -12.32 -4.02 -1.69
N ARG A 50 -13.43 -4.74 -1.80
CA ARG A 50 -14.09 -5.44 -0.69
C ARG A 50 -13.62 -6.89 -0.70
N TYR A 51 -13.07 -7.36 0.42
CA TYR A 51 -12.59 -8.72 0.55
C TYR A 51 -13.30 -9.42 1.70
N PHE A 52 -13.78 -10.63 1.44
CA PHE A 52 -14.34 -11.49 2.47
C PHE A 52 -13.22 -12.38 3.03
N ASN A 53 -12.73 -12.01 4.19
CA ASN A 53 -11.63 -12.68 4.86
C ASN A 53 -12.21 -13.51 6.01
N GLY A 54 -11.83 -14.80 6.09
CA GLY A 54 -12.14 -15.61 7.26
C GLY A 54 -11.35 -15.13 8.48
N PRO A 55 -11.69 -15.60 9.69
CA PRO A 55 -11.04 -15.18 10.95
C PRO A 55 -9.53 -15.53 11.04
N ASN A 56 -9.02 -16.29 10.07
CA ASN A 56 -7.64 -16.77 10.02
C ASN A 56 -6.68 -15.83 9.27
N VAL A 57 -7.19 -14.71 8.74
CA VAL A 57 -6.47 -13.82 7.85
C VAL A 57 -6.50 -12.41 8.41
N ASP A 58 -5.34 -11.76 8.47
CA ASP A 58 -5.25 -10.33 8.73
C ASP A 58 -5.03 -9.57 7.41
N MET A 59 -5.67 -8.41 7.28
CA MET A 59 -5.49 -7.47 6.19
C MET A 59 -4.80 -6.21 6.69
N PHE A 60 -3.54 -6.01 6.28
CA PHE A 60 -2.80 -4.79 6.58
C PHE A 60 -2.98 -3.78 5.46
N ILE A 61 -3.39 -2.57 5.79
CA ILE A 61 -3.68 -1.53 4.81
C ILE A 61 -2.53 -0.52 4.80
N PHE A 62 -1.90 -0.34 3.64
CA PHE A 62 -0.82 0.61 3.43
C PHE A 62 -1.23 1.72 2.48
N PRO A 63 -0.93 2.99 2.78
CA PRO A 63 -1.20 4.10 1.89
C PRO A 63 -0.26 4.10 0.68
N THR A 64 -0.78 4.39 -0.52
CA THR A 64 0.05 4.53 -1.74
C THR A 64 0.32 5.98 -2.13
N PHE A 65 -0.31 6.94 -1.45
CA PHE A 65 -0.06 8.36 -1.64
C PHE A 65 1.29 8.77 -1.04
N THR A 66 1.91 9.79 -1.63
CA THR A 66 3.16 10.38 -1.14
C THR A 66 2.91 11.04 0.21
N GLN A 67 3.59 10.55 1.24
CA GLN A 67 3.57 11.15 2.58
C GLN A 67 4.90 11.82 2.82
N SER A 68 4.85 13.10 3.19
CA SER A 68 6.01 13.88 3.61
C SER A 68 6.01 13.95 5.14
N TYR A 69 7.06 13.44 5.75
CA TYR A 69 7.36 13.69 7.16
C TYR A 69 8.55 14.62 7.25
N VAL A 70 8.45 15.65 8.09
CA VAL A 70 9.51 16.62 8.29
C VAL A 70 9.90 16.61 9.76
N TRP A 71 11.16 16.32 10.02
CA TRP A 71 11.81 16.53 11.31
C TRP A 71 12.28 17.98 11.35
N ASP A 72 11.55 18.82 12.06
CA ASP A 72 11.78 20.26 12.18
C ASP A 72 11.91 20.63 13.66
N LYS A 73 12.80 21.57 13.94
CA LYS A 73 12.94 22.25 15.22
C LYS A 73 11.69 23.06 15.62
N ALA A 74 10.95 23.60 14.65
CA ALA A 74 9.79 24.47 14.90
C ALA A 74 8.50 23.72 15.29
N GLY A 75 8.54 22.39 15.44
CA GLY A 75 7.39 21.55 15.76
C GLY A 75 6.91 21.62 17.21
N LYS A 76 6.04 20.66 17.61
CA LYS A 76 5.55 20.53 18.99
C LYS A 76 6.63 20.06 19.98
N SER A 77 7.76 19.56 19.48
CA SER A 77 8.95 19.14 20.22
C SER A 77 10.15 19.23 19.27
N ASP A 78 11.36 19.48 19.78
CA ASP A 78 12.58 19.56 18.97
C ASP A 78 12.95 18.16 18.43
N GLU A 79 12.51 17.84 17.21
CA GLU A 79 12.86 16.59 16.51
C GLU A 79 14.02 16.77 15.52
N SER A 80 14.66 17.94 15.51
CA SER A 80 15.79 18.26 14.63
C SER A 80 16.99 17.35 14.85
N PHE A 81 17.67 16.98 13.77
CA PHE A 81 18.88 16.16 13.86
C PHE A 81 20.07 17.03 14.23
N THR A 82 20.81 16.60 15.26
CA THR A 82 22.09 17.21 15.64
C THR A 82 23.18 16.17 15.50
N PHE A 83 24.13 16.40 14.58
CA PHE A 83 25.28 15.53 14.41
C PHE A 83 26.58 16.33 14.59
N GLN A 84 27.60 15.64 15.11
CA GLN A 84 28.94 16.19 15.23
C GLN A 84 29.72 15.83 13.97
N THR A 85 30.33 16.84 13.36
CA THR A 85 31.29 16.63 12.27
C THR A 85 32.59 16.04 12.81
N ILE A 86 33.43 15.48 11.93
CA ILE A 86 34.75 14.96 12.32
C ILE A 86 35.66 16.04 12.94
N GLU A 87 35.38 17.31 12.63
CA GLU A 87 36.08 18.48 13.15
C GLU A 87 35.56 18.94 14.53
N GLY A 88 34.55 18.26 15.09
CA GLY A 88 33.96 18.59 16.40
C GLY A 88 32.95 19.73 16.38
N LEU A 89 32.51 20.18 15.20
CA LEU A 89 31.45 21.17 15.07
C LEU A 89 30.07 20.48 15.13
N SER A 90 29.19 21.04 15.97
CA SER A 90 27.81 20.61 16.14
C SER A 90 26.92 21.29 15.10
N VAL A 91 26.40 20.51 14.15
CA VAL A 91 25.49 21.01 13.13
C VAL A 91 24.07 20.52 13.43
N ASN A 92 23.12 21.45 13.43
CA ASN A 92 21.69 21.18 13.59
C ASN A 92 20.99 21.41 12.25
N THR A 93 20.17 20.46 11.81
CA THR A 93 19.48 20.54 10.52
C THR A 93 18.09 19.90 10.58
N ASP A 94 17.17 20.48 9.80
CA ASP A 94 15.83 19.96 9.59
C ASP A 94 15.82 19.08 8.33
N ILE A 95 15.21 17.90 8.43
CA ILE A 95 15.20 16.91 7.35
C ILE A 95 13.75 16.60 6.98
N GLY A 96 13.42 16.73 5.70
CA GLY A 96 12.15 16.29 5.14
C GLY A 96 12.32 15.02 4.31
N VAL A 97 11.62 13.95 4.67
CA VAL A 97 11.56 12.74 3.85
C VAL A 97 10.16 12.60 3.27
N SER A 98 10.11 12.45 1.95
CA SER A 98 8.88 12.09 1.23
C SER A 98 9.03 10.68 0.69
N TYR A 99 8.09 9.80 1.05
CA TYR A 99 8.07 8.43 0.56
C TYR A 99 6.70 8.07 0.00
N ALA A 100 6.69 7.15 -0.96
CA ALA A 100 5.50 6.51 -1.47
C ALA A 100 5.80 5.04 -1.67
N ILE A 101 4.85 4.18 -1.30
CA ILE A 101 4.94 2.74 -1.53
C ILE A 101 4.30 2.48 -2.89
N PRO A 102 5.07 2.13 -3.94
CA PRO A 102 4.47 1.76 -5.21
C PRO A 102 3.71 0.45 -5.02
N GLU A 103 2.47 0.39 -5.51
CA GLU A 103 1.80 -0.90 -5.64
C GLU A 103 2.65 -1.75 -6.58
N ARG A 104 3.17 -2.88 -6.08
CA ARG A 104 3.90 -3.82 -6.93
C ARG A 104 2.89 -4.66 -7.73
N THR A 105 1.92 -4.01 -8.37
CA THR A 105 1.20 -4.60 -9.49
C THR A 105 2.26 -4.76 -10.56
N ARG A 106 2.68 -5.99 -10.81
CA ARG A 106 3.71 -6.40 -11.77
C ARG A 106 3.39 -5.83 -13.15
N ARG A 107 3.70 -4.55 -13.38
CA ARG A 107 3.77 -3.99 -14.72
C ARG A 107 4.87 -4.76 -15.37
N ARG A 108 4.45 -5.63 -16.28
CA ARG A 108 5.25 -6.25 -17.31
C ARG A 108 6.04 -5.13 -17.99
N CYS A 109 7.21 -4.81 -17.46
CA CYS A 109 8.26 -4.22 -18.25
C CYS A 109 8.80 -5.39 -19.07
N SER A 110 8.14 -5.70 -20.19
CA SER A 110 8.68 -6.60 -21.19
C SER A 110 8.48 -5.96 -22.55
N ARG A 111 9.62 -5.48 -23.06
CA ARG A 111 9.92 -5.10 -24.44
C ARG A 111 9.42 -3.73 -24.89
N SER A 112 10.05 -2.68 -24.35
CA SER A 112 10.77 -1.80 -25.29
C SER A 112 12.04 -2.56 -25.70
N THR A 113 11.92 -3.41 -26.71
CA THR A 113 13.10 -3.88 -27.44
C THR A 113 13.83 -2.63 -27.88
N GLY A 114 15.09 -2.48 -27.43
CA GLY A 114 16.03 -1.55 -28.04
C GLY A 114 16.15 -1.91 -29.51
N ALA A 115 15.28 -1.33 -30.34
CA ALA A 115 15.46 -1.27 -31.76
C ALA A 115 16.54 -0.22 -32.00
N ALA A 116 17.73 -0.74 -32.25
CA ALA A 116 18.85 -0.14 -32.95
C ALA A 116 18.64 1.33 -33.36
N LEU A 117 19.47 2.19 -32.79
CA LEU A 117 19.90 3.43 -33.43
C LEU A 117 20.43 3.11 -34.85
N THR A 118 19.56 3.20 -35.84
CA THR A 118 19.92 3.51 -37.22
C THR A 118 18.88 4.47 -37.77
N LYS A 119 19.12 5.74 -37.42
CA LYS A 119 19.12 6.89 -38.31
C LYS A 119 18.28 6.71 -39.59
N SER A 120 17.04 7.21 -39.60
CA SER A 120 16.45 8.03 -40.67
C SER A 120 14.93 8.06 -40.47
N ARG A 121 14.35 9.25 -40.66
CA ARG A 121 12.91 9.55 -40.65
C ARG A 121 12.26 9.70 -39.28
N ALA A 122 12.57 10.86 -38.69
CA ALA A 122 11.51 11.69 -38.15
C ALA A 122 10.44 11.95 -39.22
N SER A 123 9.21 12.13 -38.75
CA SER A 123 8.00 12.53 -39.47
C SER A 123 7.06 11.39 -39.87
N ILE A 124 5.81 11.55 -39.41
CA ILE A 124 4.58 10.85 -39.81
C ILE A 124 4.29 9.56 -39.03
N CYS A 125 3.75 9.69 -37.81
CA CYS A 125 2.37 9.27 -37.49
C CYS A 125 2.04 9.50 -36.01
N ALA A 126 1.97 10.77 -35.61
CA ALA A 126 1.11 11.16 -34.51
C ALA A 126 -0.34 11.04 -35.01
N ARG A 127 -1.04 9.93 -34.71
CA ARG A 127 -2.51 9.80 -34.80
C ARG A 127 -2.96 8.45 -34.25
N SER A 128 -3.10 8.36 -32.93
CA SER A 128 -4.18 7.57 -32.30
C SER A 128 -4.26 7.90 -30.80
N CYS A 129 -4.33 9.20 -30.49
CA CYS A 129 -4.89 9.66 -29.24
C CYS A 129 -6.26 10.24 -29.59
N ALA A 130 -7.26 9.36 -29.66
CA ALA A 130 -8.68 9.73 -29.72
C ALA A 130 -9.52 8.47 -29.45
N THR A 131 -10.43 8.61 -28.47
CA THR A 131 -11.72 7.91 -28.36
C THR A 131 -11.72 6.39 -28.21
N HIS A 132 -11.66 5.90 -26.96
CA HIS A 132 -12.80 5.26 -26.27
C HIS A 132 -12.47 5.00 -24.79
#